data_AF-A0A836RFK5-F1
#
_entry.id   AF-A0A836RFK5-F1
#
_cell.length_a   1.000
_cell.length_b   1.000
_cell.length_c   1.000
_cell.angle_alpha   90.00
_cell.angle_beta   90.00
_cell.angle_gamma   90.00
#
_symmetry.space_group_name_H-M   'P 1'
#
loop_
_entity.id
_entity.type
_entity.pdbx_description
1 polymer ?
#
loop_
_entity_poly.entity_id
_entity_poly.type
_entity_poly.pdbx_seq_one_letter_code
_entity_poly.pdbx_strand_id
1 'polypeptide(L)'
;MTDKICSDNLFALDVETGRHRWTYSRGVIVNSTVAATSRRVYFVECRNPNVVRSESRRVGSADLWRGQFLVALDLASGRPVWQRPIDTADGTVTFDMACGDGKLVLVASVADEARYYVYAWDARSGEPAWEVHFPWPKNKKGKPIDNHGRHMARPAITSGRVFVRPAVIELATGRISETKMAVAGCGTYAFTTEAAIYRDRNVTVWDFYADRATKWVRLRPDCWLSTIPAHGMVLSPEAGGGCSCGSWLETSLGFVPKARSEP
;
A
#
# COMPACT_ATOMS: atom_id res chain seq x y z
N MET A 1 -1.52 12.02 14.79
CA MET A 1 -2.35 12.66 13.75
C MET A 1 -2.02 12.00 12.43
N THR A 2 -2.98 11.34 11.80
CA THR A 2 -2.84 10.54 10.57
C THR A 2 -3.70 11.15 9.45
N ASP A 3 -3.67 12.47 9.37
CA ASP A 3 -4.37 13.25 8.35
C ASP A 3 -3.96 12.79 6.96
N LYS A 4 -4.89 12.84 6.02
CA LYS A 4 -4.65 12.39 4.66
C LYS A 4 -4.06 13.51 3.83
N ILE A 5 -2.95 13.20 3.16
CA ILE A 5 -2.37 14.10 2.18
C ILE A 5 -3.16 13.93 0.88
N CYS A 6 -3.69 15.04 0.42
CA CYS A 6 -4.54 15.10 -0.74
C CYS A 6 -3.98 16.07 -1.79
N SER A 7 -4.60 16.12 -2.96
CA SER A 7 -4.20 17.04 -4.03
C SER A 7 -5.41 17.50 -4.84
N ASP A 8 -5.38 18.73 -5.33
CA ASP A 8 -6.45 19.28 -6.18
C ASP A 8 -6.48 18.69 -7.59
N ASN A 9 -5.29 18.29 -8.05
CA ASN A 9 -5.06 17.95 -9.43
C ASN A 9 -4.20 16.69 -9.55
N LEU A 10 -4.43 15.95 -10.63
CA LEU A 10 -3.54 14.91 -11.13
C LEU A 10 -3.16 15.25 -12.56
N PHE A 11 -1.90 15.09 -12.94
CA PHE A 11 -1.43 15.44 -14.27
C PHE A 11 -0.45 14.40 -14.80
N ALA A 12 -0.27 14.39 -16.12
CA ALA A 12 0.75 13.60 -16.78
C ALA A 12 1.72 14.50 -17.55
N LEU A 13 2.99 14.12 -17.48
CA LEU A 13 4.07 14.68 -18.28
C LEU A 13 4.60 13.61 -19.23
N ASP A 14 5.06 14.04 -20.39
CA ASP A 14 5.92 13.24 -21.24
C ASP A 14 7.29 13.03 -20.57
N VAL A 15 7.75 11.78 -20.47
CA VAL A 15 8.97 11.45 -19.71
C VAL A 15 10.23 11.94 -20.43
N GLU A 16 10.25 11.95 -21.77
CA GLU A 16 11.42 12.34 -22.55
C GLU A 16 11.58 13.86 -22.61
N THR A 17 10.47 14.57 -22.81
CA THR A 17 10.47 16.02 -23.07
C THR A 17 10.07 16.86 -21.86
N GLY A 18 9.50 16.24 -20.81
CA GLY A 18 8.92 16.92 -19.66
C GLY A 18 7.63 17.70 -19.98
N ARG A 19 7.12 17.63 -21.22
CA ARG A 19 5.96 18.40 -21.65
C ARG A 19 4.67 17.92 -20.98
N HIS A 20 3.86 18.87 -20.55
CA HIS A 20 2.52 18.60 -20.04
C HIS A 20 1.63 17.94 -21.11
N ARG A 21 0.93 16.86 -20.72
CA ARG A 21 -0.03 16.16 -21.59
C ARG A 21 -1.48 16.48 -21.23
N TRP A 22 -1.81 16.39 -19.95
CA TRP A 22 -3.15 16.66 -19.44
C TRP A 22 -3.13 16.94 -17.94
N THR A 23 -4.14 17.67 -17.47
CA THR A 23 -4.45 17.85 -16.05
C THR A 23 -5.90 17.46 -15.82
N TYR A 24 -6.15 16.69 -14.78
CA TYR A 24 -7.46 16.40 -14.24
C TYR A 24 -7.66 17.21 -12.95
N SER A 25 -8.81 17.86 -12.83
CA SER A 25 -9.22 18.64 -11.66
C SER A 25 -10.74 18.55 -11.50
N ARG A 26 -11.21 18.00 -10.38
CA ARG A 26 -12.65 17.84 -10.12
C ARG A 26 -12.99 17.74 -8.63
N GLY A 27 -12.17 17.02 -7.88
CA GLY A 27 -12.30 16.87 -6.43
C GLY A 27 -10.93 16.82 -5.78
N VAL A 28 -10.90 16.65 -4.47
CA VAL A 28 -9.68 16.53 -3.69
C VAL A 28 -9.27 15.06 -3.66
N ILE A 29 -8.20 14.73 -4.35
CA ILE A 29 -7.69 13.37 -4.58
C ILE A 29 -6.94 12.90 -3.33
N VAL A 30 -7.21 11.69 -2.85
CA VAL A 30 -6.47 11.08 -1.73
C VAL A 30 -5.21 10.39 -2.28
N ASN A 31 -4.04 10.97 -2.05
CA ASN A 31 -2.82 10.63 -2.79
C ASN A 31 -2.39 9.16 -2.64
N SER A 32 -2.57 8.58 -1.46
CA SER A 32 -2.24 7.17 -1.17
C SER A 32 -3.11 6.16 -1.92
N THR A 33 -4.14 6.63 -2.63
CA THR A 33 -4.99 5.77 -3.47
C THR A 33 -4.63 5.80 -4.94
N VAL A 34 -3.69 6.65 -5.36
CA VAL A 34 -3.32 6.73 -6.78
C VAL A 34 -2.63 5.42 -7.20
N ALA A 35 -3.23 4.72 -8.16
CA ALA A 35 -2.71 3.48 -8.74
C ALA A 35 -2.82 3.53 -10.26
N ALA A 36 -1.90 2.92 -10.99
CA ALA A 36 -1.89 3.00 -12.45
C ALA A 36 -1.52 1.67 -13.12
N THR A 37 -2.03 1.52 -14.33
CA THR A 37 -1.67 0.46 -15.29
C THR A 37 -1.15 1.12 -16.56
N SER A 38 -0.76 0.34 -17.56
CA SER A 38 -0.35 0.87 -18.87
C SER A 38 -1.45 1.62 -19.64
N ARG A 39 -2.72 1.53 -19.20
CA ARG A 39 -3.86 2.15 -19.90
C ARG A 39 -4.68 3.12 -19.05
N ARG A 40 -4.64 2.98 -17.72
CA ARG A 40 -5.55 3.70 -16.82
C ARG A 40 -4.86 4.14 -15.55
N VAL A 41 -5.31 5.26 -15.03
CA VAL A 41 -4.98 5.73 -13.67
C VAL A 41 -6.25 5.71 -12.83
N TYR A 42 -6.13 5.26 -11.59
CA TYR A 42 -7.20 5.11 -10.63
C TYR A 42 -6.89 5.89 -9.37
N PHE A 43 -7.91 6.43 -8.72
CA PHE A 43 -7.79 7.09 -7.43
C PHE A 43 -9.16 7.27 -6.79
N VAL A 44 -9.15 7.51 -5.48
CA VAL A 44 -10.30 8.01 -4.73
C VAL A 44 -10.17 9.52 -4.59
N GLU A 45 -11.25 10.25 -4.86
CA GLU A 45 -11.35 11.69 -4.59
C GLU A 45 -12.58 11.99 -3.73
N CYS A 46 -12.50 13.08 -2.96
CA CYS A 46 -13.61 13.66 -2.23
C CYS A 46 -14.14 14.89 -2.97
N ARG A 47 -15.46 14.96 -3.15
CA ARG A 47 -16.15 16.11 -3.76
C ARG A 47 -16.98 16.92 -2.78
N ASN A 48 -16.81 16.69 -1.48
CA ASN A 48 -17.49 17.48 -0.46
C ASN A 48 -17.05 18.96 -0.57
N PRO A 49 -18.00 19.92 -0.69
CA PRO A 49 -17.68 21.34 -0.80
C PRO A 49 -16.80 21.88 0.34
N ASN A 50 -16.93 21.34 1.56
CA ASN A 50 -16.13 21.77 2.71
C ASN A 50 -14.65 21.37 2.55
N VAL A 51 -14.39 20.21 1.95
CA VAL A 51 -13.03 19.72 1.69
C VAL A 51 -12.44 20.45 0.49
N VAL A 52 -13.22 20.59 -0.59
CA VAL A 52 -12.80 21.28 -1.82
C VAL A 52 -12.42 22.74 -1.55
N ARG A 53 -13.21 23.45 -0.74
CA ARG A 53 -12.95 24.86 -0.37
C ARG A 53 -11.87 25.05 0.69
N SER A 54 -11.46 23.98 1.38
CA SER A 54 -10.40 24.09 2.40
C SER A 54 -9.09 24.52 1.75
N GLU A 55 -8.31 25.36 2.42
CA GLU A 55 -6.97 25.75 1.96
C GLU A 55 -5.91 24.67 2.25
N SER A 56 -6.17 23.80 3.23
CA SER A 56 -5.24 22.71 3.58
C SER A 56 -5.49 21.47 2.72
N ARG A 57 -4.41 20.87 2.23
CA ARG A 57 -4.41 19.53 1.61
C ARG A 57 -3.85 18.45 2.52
N ARG A 58 -3.54 18.79 3.78
CA ARG A 58 -3.48 17.85 4.88
C ARG A 58 -4.85 17.83 5.55
N VAL A 59 -5.67 16.86 5.19
CA VAL A 59 -7.10 16.81 5.53
C VAL A 59 -7.33 15.83 6.68
N GLY A 60 -7.68 16.37 7.85
CA GLY A 60 -8.09 15.61 9.04
C GLY A 60 -9.60 15.69 9.33
N SER A 61 -10.39 16.35 8.48
CA SER A 61 -11.83 16.50 8.68
C SER A 61 -12.60 15.22 8.31
N ALA A 62 -13.63 14.90 9.10
CA ALA A 62 -14.58 13.83 8.79
C ALA A 62 -15.33 14.05 7.47
N ASP A 63 -15.35 15.29 6.96
CA ASP A 63 -15.92 15.64 5.66
C ASP A 63 -15.23 14.94 4.49
N LEU A 64 -13.97 14.50 4.64
CA LEU A 64 -13.21 13.75 3.63
C LEU A 64 -13.89 12.43 3.23
N TRP A 65 -14.60 11.82 4.19
CA TRP A 65 -15.26 10.53 4.02
C TRP A 65 -16.66 10.66 3.43
N ARG A 66 -17.16 11.89 3.23
CA ARG A 66 -18.46 12.16 2.62
C ARG A 66 -18.29 12.58 1.17
N GLY A 67 -19.05 11.94 0.26
CA GLY A 67 -18.99 12.26 -1.17
C GLY A 67 -17.70 11.77 -1.85
N GLN A 68 -17.29 10.55 -1.52
CA GLN A 68 -16.15 9.89 -2.16
C GLN A 68 -16.52 9.31 -3.52
N PHE A 69 -15.57 9.39 -4.45
CA PHE A 69 -15.68 8.79 -5.78
C PHE A 69 -14.43 7.98 -6.09
N LEU A 70 -14.63 6.73 -6.51
CA LEU A 70 -13.59 5.95 -7.19
C LEU A 70 -13.61 6.35 -8.67
N VAL A 71 -12.45 6.78 -9.17
CA VAL A 71 -12.32 7.34 -10.51
C VAL A 71 -11.31 6.51 -11.31
N ALA A 72 -11.63 6.24 -12.57
CA ALA A 72 -10.67 5.75 -13.55
C ALA A 72 -10.56 6.75 -14.71
N LEU A 73 -9.33 7.17 -14.98
CA LEU A 73 -8.98 7.98 -16.15
C LEU A 73 -8.29 7.11 -17.18
N ASP A 74 -8.49 7.44 -18.45
CA ASP A 74 -7.62 7.00 -19.54
C ASP A 74 -6.24 7.65 -19.35
N LEU A 75 -5.17 6.84 -19.28
CA LEU A 75 -3.82 7.34 -18.99
C LEU A 75 -3.30 8.28 -20.08
N ALA A 76 -3.67 8.05 -21.34
CA ALA A 76 -3.16 8.84 -22.46
C ALA A 76 -3.77 10.25 -22.52
N SER A 77 -5.08 10.36 -22.23
CA SER A 77 -5.83 11.61 -22.40
C SER A 77 -6.25 12.30 -21.09
N GLY A 78 -6.18 11.61 -19.95
CA GLY A 78 -6.69 12.12 -18.67
C GLY A 78 -8.21 12.19 -18.58
N ARG A 79 -8.93 11.69 -19.58
CA ARG A 79 -10.40 11.72 -19.61
C ARG A 79 -10.99 10.61 -18.72
N PRO A 80 -12.06 10.88 -17.97
CA PRO A 80 -12.74 9.85 -17.20
C PRO A 80 -13.29 8.74 -18.10
N VAL A 81 -12.93 7.49 -17.78
CA VAL A 81 -13.51 6.29 -18.40
C VAL A 81 -14.75 5.87 -17.62
N TRP A 82 -14.64 5.85 -16.30
CA TRP A 82 -15.76 5.62 -15.39
C TRP A 82 -15.51 6.29 -14.05
N GLN A 83 -16.59 6.57 -13.34
CA GLN A 83 -16.59 7.17 -12.00
C GLN A 83 -17.72 6.51 -11.22
N ARG A 84 -17.46 6.14 -9.96
CA ARG A 84 -18.43 5.49 -9.08
C ARG A 84 -18.46 6.21 -7.73
N PRO A 85 -19.63 6.64 -7.23
CA PRO A 85 -19.71 7.01 -5.82
C PRO A 85 -19.39 5.76 -4.99
N ILE A 86 -18.60 5.94 -3.93
CA ILE A 86 -18.28 4.88 -2.99
C ILE A 86 -18.57 5.35 -1.57
N ASP A 87 -18.86 4.40 -0.70
CA ASP A 87 -18.95 4.60 0.75
C ASP A 87 -18.10 3.49 1.38
N THR A 88 -17.03 3.89 2.05
CA THR A 88 -16.05 2.98 2.64
C THR A 88 -15.81 3.40 4.08
N ALA A 89 -15.34 2.47 4.91
CA ALA A 89 -14.98 2.81 6.28
C ALA A 89 -13.95 3.94 6.31
N ASP A 90 -14.15 4.90 7.24
CA ASP A 90 -13.27 6.04 7.44
C ASP A 90 -11.86 5.55 7.80
N GLY A 91 -10.94 5.57 6.85
CA GLY A 91 -9.54 5.13 7.01
C GLY A 91 -8.74 6.07 7.92
N THR A 92 -9.15 6.23 9.17
CA THR A 92 -8.62 7.19 10.14
C THR A 92 -7.13 7.01 10.37
N VAL A 93 -6.60 5.79 10.24
CA VAL A 93 -5.16 5.49 10.28
C VAL A 93 -4.53 5.56 8.90
N THR A 94 -4.91 4.64 8.01
CA THR A 94 -4.39 4.50 6.64
C THR A 94 -5.54 4.27 5.67
N PHE A 95 -5.34 4.70 4.41
CA PHE A 95 -6.34 4.64 3.35
C PHE A 95 -5.59 4.55 2.02
N ASP A 96 -5.26 3.33 1.63
CA ASP A 96 -4.27 3.05 0.59
C ASP A 96 -4.88 2.11 -0.45
N MET A 97 -4.61 2.36 -1.74
CA MET A 97 -5.12 1.53 -2.83
C MET A 97 -3.99 1.02 -3.71
N ALA A 98 -4.15 -0.21 -4.20
CA ALA A 98 -3.29 -0.81 -5.22
C ALA A 98 -4.15 -1.38 -6.35
N CYS A 99 -3.56 -1.51 -7.54
CA CYS A 99 -4.18 -2.18 -8.67
C CYS A 99 -3.31 -3.34 -9.16
N GLY A 100 -3.93 -4.46 -9.54
CA GLY A 100 -3.22 -5.65 -10.02
C GLY A 100 -4.21 -6.72 -10.46
N ASP A 101 -3.83 -7.52 -11.46
CA ASP A 101 -4.61 -8.64 -12.00
C ASP A 101 -6.11 -8.32 -12.23
N GLY A 102 -6.37 -7.12 -12.78
CA GLY A 102 -7.72 -6.66 -13.12
C GLY A 102 -8.56 -6.17 -11.94
N LYS A 103 -8.00 -6.05 -10.73
CA LYS A 103 -8.68 -5.53 -9.54
C LYS A 103 -8.06 -4.21 -9.05
N LEU A 104 -8.90 -3.41 -8.42
CA LEU A 104 -8.50 -2.33 -7.51
C LEU A 104 -8.78 -2.80 -6.10
N VAL A 105 -7.79 -2.76 -5.22
CA VAL A 105 -7.94 -3.17 -3.83
C VAL A 105 -7.57 -2.01 -2.93
N LEU A 106 -8.49 -1.61 -2.08
CA LEU A 106 -8.33 -0.53 -1.11
C LEU A 106 -8.31 -1.09 0.30
N VAL A 107 -7.43 -0.56 1.15
CA VAL A 107 -7.40 -0.85 2.58
C VAL A 107 -7.66 0.43 3.36
N ALA A 108 -8.71 0.41 4.18
CA ALA A 108 -8.97 1.39 5.21
C ALA A 108 -8.64 0.78 6.58
N SER A 109 -7.76 1.42 7.33
CA SER A 109 -7.46 1.04 8.72
C SER A 109 -8.10 2.03 9.68
N VAL A 110 -8.93 1.51 10.58
CA VAL A 110 -9.85 2.29 11.43
C VAL A 110 -9.45 2.15 12.89
N ALA A 111 -9.12 3.28 13.53
CA ALA A 111 -8.58 3.30 14.88
C ALA A 111 -9.57 2.86 15.96
N ASP A 112 -10.78 3.43 15.95
CA ASP A 112 -11.78 3.23 17.00
C ASP A 112 -12.28 1.78 17.07
N GLU A 113 -12.21 1.07 15.96
CA GLU A 113 -12.58 -0.34 15.86
C GLU A 113 -11.40 -1.30 15.94
N ALA A 114 -10.17 -0.79 15.83
CA ALA A 114 -8.95 -1.56 15.65
C ALA A 114 -9.10 -2.64 14.55
N ARG A 115 -9.56 -2.23 13.37
CA ARG A 115 -9.88 -3.12 12.24
C ARG A 115 -9.30 -2.62 10.92
N TYR A 116 -9.08 -3.59 10.03
CA TYR A 116 -8.89 -3.37 8.62
C TYR A 116 -10.18 -3.65 7.87
N TYR A 117 -10.50 -2.76 6.95
CA TYR A 117 -11.53 -2.92 5.95
C TYR A 117 -10.85 -3.00 4.58
N VAL A 118 -11.07 -4.08 3.84
CA VAL A 118 -10.47 -4.31 2.53
C VAL A 118 -11.57 -4.43 1.50
N TYR A 119 -11.54 -3.56 0.51
CA TYR A 119 -12.53 -3.50 -0.57
C TYR A 119 -11.86 -3.81 -1.90
N ALA A 120 -12.55 -4.56 -2.76
CA ALA A 120 -12.10 -4.81 -4.11
C ALA A 120 -13.16 -4.47 -5.15
N TRP A 121 -12.71 -3.84 -6.24
CA TRP A 121 -13.51 -3.57 -7.43
C TRP A 121 -12.87 -4.18 -8.66
N ASP A 122 -13.70 -4.48 -9.66
CA ASP A 122 -13.22 -4.74 -11.01
C ASP A 122 -12.61 -3.47 -11.62
N ALA A 123 -11.33 -3.49 -11.97
CA ALA A 123 -10.63 -2.32 -12.48
C ALA A 123 -11.16 -1.85 -13.86
N ARG A 124 -11.79 -2.76 -14.62
CA ARG A 124 -12.33 -2.43 -15.95
C ARG A 124 -13.61 -1.61 -15.85
N SER A 125 -14.50 -1.95 -14.94
CA SER A 125 -15.87 -1.40 -14.87
C SER A 125 -16.11 -0.51 -13.65
N GLY A 126 -15.32 -0.67 -12.59
CA GLY A 126 -15.58 -0.04 -11.29
C GLY A 126 -16.65 -0.76 -10.48
N GLU A 127 -17.15 -1.92 -10.92
CA GLU A 127 -18.15 -2.68 -10.18
C GLU A 127 -17.54 -3.34 -8.93
N PRO A 128 -18.24 -3.35 -7.79
CA PRO A 128 -17.79 -4.04 -6.59
C PRO A 128 -17.55 -5.54 -6.88
N ALA A 129 -16.45 -6.08 -6.37
CA ALA A 129 -16.12 -7.50 -6.49
C ALA A 129 -16.33 -8.23 -5.16
N TRP A 130 -15.69 -7.76 -4.10
CA TRP A 130 -15.81 -8.32 -2.75
C TRP A 130 -15.31 -7.32 -1.70
N GLU A 131 -15.67 -7.56 -0.45
CA GLU A 131 -15.10 -6.87 0.71
C GLU A 131 -14.82 -7.87 1.82
N VAL A 132 -13.82 -7.58 2.66
CA VAL A 132 -13.48 -8.40 3.82
C VAL A 132 -12.88 -7.56 4.93
N HIS A 133 -13.27 -7.84 6.17
CA HIS A 133 -12.88 -7.07 7.35
C HIS A 133 -12.28 -7.98 8.41
N PHE A 134 -11.20 -7.54 9.07
CA PHE A 134 -10.54 -8.32 10.12
C PHE A 134 -9.83 -7.43 11.14
N PRO A 135 -9.65 -7.88 12.39
CA PRO A 135 -9.05 -7.05 13.43
C PRO A 135 -7.55 -6.82 13.19
N TRP A 136 -7.04 -5.73 13.75
CA TRP A 136 -5.60 -5.53 13.89
C TRP A 136 -4.94 -6.67 14.69
N PRO A 137 -3.63 -6.89 14.50
CA PRO A 137 -2.87 -7.80 15.35
C PRO A 137 -3.06 -7.48 16.84
N LYS A 138 -3.17 -8.52 17.67
CA LYS A 138 -3.27 -8.40 19.13
C LYS A 138 -1.99 -8.88 19.81
N ASN A 139 -1.65 -8.26 20.93
CA ASN A 139 -0.55 -8.71 21.77
C ASN A 139 -0.94 -9.94 22.60
N LYS A 140 0.00 -10.48 23.39
CA LYS A 140 -0.24 -11.65 24.26
C LYS A 140 -1.36 -11.46 25.29
N LYS A 141 -1.75 -10.22 25.59
CA LYS A 141 -2.85 -9.86 26.50
C LYS A 141 -4.17 -9.60 25.76
N GLY A 142 -4.24 -9.86 24.45
CA GLY A 142 -5.44 -9.65 23.64
C GLY A 142 -5.71 -8.19 23.24
N LYS A 143 -4.83 -7.24 23.60
CA LYS A 143 -4.99 -5.83 23.22
C LYS A 143 -4.52 -5.60 21.78
N PRO A 144 -5.23 -4.82 20.94
CA PRO A 144 -4.75 -4.40 19.63
C PRO A 144 -3.35 -3.77 19.69
N ILE A 145 -2.55 -3.98 18.65
CA ILE A 145 -1.20 -3.44 18.53
C ILE A 145 -1.22 -2.26 17.57
N ASP A 146 -1.18 -1.06 18.14
CA ASP A 146 -1.19 0.25 17.48
C ASP A 146 0.18 0.93 17.48
N ASN A 147 1.24 0.24 17.89
CA ASN A 147 2.61 0.75 17.83
C ASN A 147 3.36 0.26 16.60
N HIS A 148 4.45 0.96 16.26
CA HIS A 148 5.39 0.56 15.21
C HIS A 148 4.75 0.39 13.81
N GLY A 149 3.64 1.09 13.53
CA GLY A 149 2.94 0.97 12.25
C GLY A 149 2.30 -0.40 12.00
N ARG A 150 2.14 -1.24 13.03
CA ARG A 150 1.53 -2.58 12.85
C ARG A 150 0.05 -2.55 12.50
N HIS A 151 -0.60 -1.42 12.77
CA HIS A 151 -1.97 -1.09 12.40
C HIS A 151 -2.04 -0.33 11.05
N MET A 152 -0.89 -0.06 10.41
CA MET A 152 -0.78 0.59 9.10
C MET A 152 -0.40 -0.48 8.07
N ALA A 153 -1.36 -0.90 7.25
CA ALA A 153 -1.13 -1.90 6.22
C ALA A 153 -1.69 -1.39 4.88
N ARG A 154 -0.83 -1.34 3.86
CA ARG A 154 -1.22 -1.04 2.48
C ARG A 154 -1.46 -2.33 1.70
N PRO A 155 -2.37 -2.36 0.72
CA PRO A 155 -2.53 -3.56 -0.10
C PRO A 155 -1.29 -3.78 -0.96
N ALA A 156 -0.85 -5.03 -1.05
CA ALA A 156 0.09 -5.48 -2.09
C ALA A 156 -0.53 -6.67 -2.82
N ILE A 157 -0.47 -6.64 -4.15
CA ILE A 157 -1.11 -7.63 -5.01
C ILE A 157 -0.03 -8.35 -5.81
N THR A 158 0.00 -9.67 -5.72
CA THR A 158 0.90 -10.52 -6.52
C THR A 158 0.38 -11.94 -6.52
N SER A 159 0.55 -12.65 -7.63
CA SER A 159 0.28 -14.09 -7.73
C SER A 159 -1.10 -14.50 -7.22
N GLY A 160 -2.14 -13.77 -7.65
CA GLY A 160 -3.54 -14.03 -7.28
C GLY A 160 -3.87 -13.80 -5.79
N ARG A 161 -3.00 -13.09 -5.06
CA ARG A 161 -3.15 -12.81 -3.63
C ARG A 161 -3.06 -11.32 -3.33
N VAL A 162 -3.77 -10.90 -2.30
CA VAL A 162 -3.63 -9.60 -1.65
C VAL A 162 -3.00 -9.80 -0.29
N PHE A 163 -1.98 -9.01 0.03
CA PHE A 163 -1.34 -9.02 1.34
C PHE A 163 -1.70 -7.75 2.09
N VAL A 164 -2.35 -7.95 3.25
CA VAL A 164 -2.67 -6.91 4.23
C VAL A 164 -2.28 -7.46 5.59
N ARG A 165 -1.02 -7.29 5.97
CA ARG A 165 -0.39 -7.99 7.10
C ARG A 165 -1.26 -7.94 8.37
N PRO A 166 -1.62 -9.08 8.98
CA PRO A 166 -1.12 -10.43 8.73
C PRO A 166 -1.86 -11.21 7.64
N ALA A 167 -3.01 -10.72 7.17
CA ALA A 167 -3.87 -11.45 6.27
C ALA A 167 -3.22 -11.62 4.89
N VAL A 168 -3.35 -12.84 4.38
CA VAL A 168 -3.18 -13.16 2.96
C VAL A 168 -4.57 -13.47 2.44
N ILE A 169 -5.01 -12.76 1.42
CA ILE A 169 -6.37 -12.82 0.89
C ILE A 169 -6.31 -13.32 -0.54
N GLU A 170 -7.19 -14.23 -0.92
CA GLU A 170 -7.35 -14.67 -2.30
C GLU A 170 -7.96 -13.54 -3.14
N LEU A 171 -7.23 -13.05 -4.16
CA LEU A 171 -7.63 -11.87 -4.93
C LEU A 171 -8.96 -12.07 -5.68
N ALA A 172 -9.24 -13.29 -6.13
CA ALA A 172 -10.44 -13.60 -6.89
C ALA A 172 -11.72 -13.50 -6.04
N THR A 173 -11.65 -13.89 -4.76
CA THR A 173 -12.83 -14.16 -3.93
C THR A 173 -12.91 -13.33 -2.65
N GLY A 174 -11.82 -12.70 -2.22
CA GLY A 174 -11.74 -12.01 -0.93
C GLY A 174 -11.59 -12.95 0.27
N ARG A 175 -11.46 -14.26 0.05
CA ARG A 175 -11.31 -15.24 1.12
C ARG A 175 -9.94 -15.10 1.80
N ILE A 176 -9.94 -14.97 3.12
CA ILE A 176 -8.71 -14.95 3.93
C ILE A 176 -8.12 -16.37 3.98
N SER A 177 -6.84 -16.50 3.65
CA SER A 177 -6.07 -17.73 3.79
C SER A 177 -5.76 -18.06 5.25
N GLU A 178 -5.53 -19.34 5.53
CA GLU A 178 -4.96 -19.78 6.82
C GLU A 178 -3.51 -19.34 6.97
N THR A 179 -2.78 -19.23 5.86
CA THR A 179 -1.43 -18.68 5.79
C THR A 179 -1.42 -17.23 6.28
N LYS A 180 -0.51 -16.91 7.19
CA LYS A 180 -0.39 -15.57 7.78
C LYS A 180 1.01 -15.03 7.58
N MET A 181 1.07 -13.79 7.11
CA MET A 181 2.31 -13.06 7.11
C MET A 181 2.68 -12.69 8.56
N ALA A 182 3.91 -12.98 8.97
CA ALA A 182 4.36 -12.72 10.33
C ALA A 182 4.30 -11.23 10.69
N VAL A 183 3.80 -10.93 11.89
CA VAL A 183 3.73 -9.57 12.44
C VAL A 183 4.88 -9.36 13.41
N ALA A 184 5.91 -8.65 12.97
CA ALA A 184 7.02 -8.25 13.82
C ALA A 184 7.68 -6.96 13.31
N GLY A 185 8.38 -6.26 14.19
CA GLY A 185 9.07 -5.00 13.84
C GLY A 185 8.14 -3.84 13.46
N CYS A 186 8.77 -2.75 12.99
CA CYS A 186 8.14 -1.69 12.19
C CYS A 186 8.22 -2.06 10.71
N GLY A 187 7.69 -1.22 9.81
CA GLY A 187 7.99 -1.33 8.38
C GLY A 187 6.86 -1.90 7.56
N THR A 188 6.80 -1.42 6.31
CA THR A 188 5.95 -1.97 5.26
C THR A 188 6.70 -3.13 4.57
N TYR A 189 6.18 -3.57 3.45
CA TYR A 189 6.66 -4.74 2.73
C TYR A 189 6.82 -4.44 1.24
N ALA A 190 7.80 -5.11 0.65
CA ALA A 190 7.95 -5.27 -0.78
C ALA A 190 7.65 -6.72 -1.15
N PHE A 191 7.32 -6.95 -2.41
CA PHE A 191 6.98 -8.28 -2.92
C PHE A 191 7.71 -8.56 -4.22
N THR A 192 8.00 -9.84 -4.43
CA THR A 192 8.23 -10.43 -5.75
C THR A 192 6.99 -11.25 -6.13
N THR A 193 7.09 -12.03 -7.22
CA THR A 193 6.06 -13.02 -7.57
C THR A 193 5.99 -14.19 -6.58
N GLU A 194 7.00 -14.39 -5.75
CA GLU A 194 7.15 -15.59 -4.91
C GLU A 194 7.46 -15.32 -3.43
N ALA A 195 7.93 -14.10 -3.11
CA ALA A 195 8.35 -13.78 -1.75
C ALA A 195 7.92 -12.39 -1.30
N ALA A 196 7.67 -12.27 0.00
CA ALA A 196 7.59 -10.99 0.69
C ALA A 196 8.97 -10.64 1.27
N ILE A 197 9.38 -9.38 1.11
CA ILE A 197 10.58 -8.83 1.72
C ILE A 197 10.15 -7.74 2.69
N TYR A 198 10.45 -7.95 3.97
CA TYR A 198 9.96 -7.08 5.04
C TYR A 198 10.83 -7.20 6.28
N ARG A 199 10.47 -6.42 7.30
CA ARG A 199 11.17 -6.42 8.59
C ARG A 199 10.49 -7.35 9.59
N ASP A 200 11.21 -8.36 10.07
CA ASP A 200 10.93 -9.07 11.33
C ASP A 200 12.20 -9.02 12.19
N ARG A 201 12.39 -7.85 12.84
CA ARG A 201 13.60 -7.41 13.56
C ARG A 201 14.84 -7.23 12.67
N ASN A 202 15.01 -8.09 11.67
CA ASN A 202 16.00 -8.01 10.60
C ASN A 202 15.29 -7.99 9.24
N VAL A 203 16.01 -7.71 8.17
CA VAL A 203 15.51 -7.98 6.82
C VAL A 203 15.18 -9.47 6.70
N THR A 204 13.94 -9.74 6.30
CA THR A 204 13.35 -11.09 6.21
C THR A 204 12.80 -11.27 4.80
N VAL A 205 13.12 -12.41 4.19
CA VAL A 205 12.51 -12.87 2.94
C VAL A 205 11.64 -14.06 3.29
N TRP A 206 10.34 -13.97 3.02
CA TRP A 206 9.39 -15.04 3.26
C TRP A 206 8.83 -15.53 1.94
N ASP A 207 9.11 -16.80 1.64
CA ASP A 207 8.45 -17.54 0.56
C ASP A 207 7.06 -17.93 1.05
N PHE A 208 6.04 -17.33 0.43
CA PHE A 208 4.65 -17.54 0.83
C PHE A 208 4.01 -18.78 0.20
N TYR A 209 4.71 -19.50 -0.67
CA TYR A 209 4.29 -20.81 -1.16
C TYR A 209 4.80 -21.94 -0.27
N ALA A 210 6.08 -21.87 0.10
CA ALA A 210 6.71 -22.84 1.00
C ALA A 210 6.47 -22.55 2.48
N ASP A 211 5.87 -21.39 2.79
CA ASP A 211 5.70 -20.84 4.14
C ASP A 211 7.00 -20.85 4.96
N ARG A 212 8.10 -20.40 4.34
CA ARG A 212 9.44 -20.42 4.94
C ARG A 212 10.11 -19.06 4.83
N ALA A 213 10.68 -18.60 5.94
CA ALA A 213 11.39 -17.33 6.00
C ALA A 213 12.91 -17.52 6.20
N THR A 214 13.70 -16.74 5.49
CA THR A 214 15.13 -16.53 5.73
C THR A 214 15.39 -15.11 6.20
N LYS A 215 16.47 -14.90 6.96
CA LYS A 215 16.79 -13.61 7.58
C LYS A 215 18.25 -13.27 7.38
N TRP A 216 18.53 -12.02 7.02
CA TRP A 216 19.88 -11.47 7.07
C TRP A 216 20.10 -10.81 8.41
N VAL A 217 20.73 -11.55 9.33
CA VAL A 217 20.95 -11.11 10.71
C VAL A 217 21.87 -9.89 10.73
N ARG A 218 21.58 -8.92 11.61
CA ARG A 218 22.28 -7.62 11.73
C ARG A 218 22.06 -6.65 10.57
N LEU A 219 21.24 -7.00 9.58
CA LEU A 219 20.75 -6.04 8.60
C LEU A 219 19.40 -5.47 9.06
N ARG A 220 19.36 -4.14 9.24
CA ARG A 220 18.19 -3.43 9.73
C ARG A 220 17.61 -2.54 8.62
N PRO A 221 16.39 -2.83 8.13
CA PRO A 221 15.68 -1.88 7.29
C PRO A 221 15.10 -0.75 8.14
N ASP A 222 14.75 0.34 7.47
CA ASP A 222 14.07 1.51 8.04
C ASP A 222 12.74 1.14 8.74
N CYS A 223 12.06 2.15 9.27
CA CYS A 223 10.72 1.99 9.82
C CYS A 223 9.64 1.92 8.73
N TRP A 224 10.00 1.99 7.44
CA TRP A 224 9.08 2.01 6.31
C TRP A 224 9.47 1.07 5.16
N LEU A 225 9.69 1.56 3.93
CA LEU A 225 10.08 0.74 2.78
C LEU A 225 11.52 1.06 2.40
N SER A 226 12.45 0.19 2.78
CA SER A 226 13.88 0.36 2.44
C SER A 226 14.44 -0.81 1.65
N THR A 227 14.05 -2.06 1.93
CA THR A 227 14.54 -3.21 1.15
C THR A 227 13.68 -3.45 -0.08
N ILE A 228 14.26 -3.26 -1.26
CA ILE A 228 13.55 -3.23 -2.55
C ILE A 228 14.09 -4.34 -3.47
N PRO A 229 13.25 -5.31 -3.89
CA PRO A 229 13.58 -6.20 -4.99
C PRO A 229 13.39 -5.46 -6.32
N ALA A 230 14.45 -5.34 -7.13
CA ALA A 230 14.40 -4.68 -8.43
C ALA A 230 15.46 -5.25 -9.38
N HIS A 231 15.13 -5.37 -10.67
CA HIS A 231 16.05 -5.83 -11.73
C HIS A 231 16.80 -7.15 -11.42
N GLY A 232 16.17 -8.05 -10.66
CA GLY A 232 16.79 -9.32 -10.27
C GLY A 232 17.78 -9.21 -9.11
N MET A 233 17.81 -8.08 -8.40
CA MET A 233 18.58 -7.85 -7.19
C MET A 233 17.65 -7.57 -6.01
N VAL A 234 18.19 -7.66 -4.80
CA VAL A 234 17.58 -7.06 -3.60
C VAL A 234 18.50 -5.95 -3.11
N LEU A 235 18.02 -4.72 -3.13
CA LEU A 235 18.76 -3.55 -2.69
C LEU A 235 18.27 -3.18 -1.29
N SER A 236 19.19 -3.00 -0.36
CA SER A 236 18.88 -2.59 1.01
C SER A 236 19.80 -1.43 1.39
N PRO A 237 19.37 -0.17 1.22
CA PRO A 237 20.12 0.98 1.69
C PRO A 237 20.27 0.92 3.21
N GLU A 238 21.35 1.51 3.70
CA GLU A 238 21.55 1.75 5.13
C GLU A 238 20.39 2.55 5.70
N ALA A 239 19.84 2.09 6.84
CA ALA A 239 18.71 2.74 7.51
C ALA A 239 18.72 2.51 9.03
N GLY A 240 19.88 2.13 9.57
CA GLY A 240 20.15 1.86 10.97
C GLY A 240 20.69 3.07 11.74
N GLY A 241 21.22 4.10 11.06
CA GLY A 241 21.98 5.25 11.61
C GLY A 241 21.32 6.15 12.68
N GLY A 242 20.21 5.73 13.29
CA GLY A 242 19.64 6.35 14.50
C GLY A 242 19.49 5.38 15.67
N CYS A 243 19.98 4.15 15.57
CA CYS A 243 19.78 3.10 16.57
C CYS A 243 21.07 2.81 17.33
N SER A 244 21.10 3.15 18.62
CA SER A 244 22.25 2.90 19.49
C SER A 244 22.32 1.49 20.08
N CYS A 245 21.28 0.65 19.90
CA CYS A 245 21.21 -0.67 20.50
C CYS A 245 21.42 -1.79 19.47
N GLY A 246 22.44 -2.64 19.68
CA GLY A 246 22.73 -3.83 18.87
C GLY A 246 23.94 -3.69 17.93
N SER A 247 24.50 -4.81 17.49
CA SER A 247 25.60 -4.84 16.53
C SER A 247 25.07 -4.84 15.09
N TRP A 248 24.57 -3.70 14.60
CA TRP A 248 24.05 -3.57 13.24
C TRP A 248 25.19 -3.40 12.23
N LEU A 249 24.98 -3.90 11.00
CA LEU A 249 25.79 -3.51 9.86
C LEU A 249 25.24 -2.19 9.32
N GLU A 250 25.94 -1.09 9.62
CA GLU A 250 25.59 0.26 9.13
C GLU A 250 26.16 0.47 7.72
N THR A 251 25.63 -0.28 6.77
CA THR A 251 26.02 -0.15 5.37
C THR A 251 24.88 -0.52 4.42
N SER A 252 24.94 0.01 3.20
CA SER A 252 24.04 -0.37 2.11
C SER A 252 24.51 -1.68 1.49
N LEU A 253 23.57 -2.59 1.24
CA LEU A 253 23.85 -3.91 0.65
C LEU A 253 23.06 -4.12 -0.64
N GLY A 254 23.69 -4.81 -1.60
CA GLY A 254 23.05 -5.33 -2.80
C GLY A 254 23.22 -6.85 -2.85
N PHE A 255 22.12 -7.57 -2.96
CA PHE A 255 22.13 -9.02 -3.12
C PHE A 255 21.84 -9.39 -4.57
N VAL A 256 22.71 -10.21 -5.15
CA VAL A 256 22.55 -10.79 -6.49
C VAL A 256 22.34 -12.30 -6.39
N PRO A 257 21.57 -12.92 -7.30
CA PRO A 257 21.45 -14.37 -7.37
C PRO A 257 22.81 -15.01 -7.64
N LYS A 258 23.12 -16.10 -6.92
CA LYS A 258 24.38 -16.86 -7.13
C LYS A 258 24.53 -17.38 -8.56
N ALA A 259 23.43 -17.71 -9.23
CA ALA A 259 23.46 -18.15 -10.63
C ALA A 259 23.83 -17.03 -11.63
N ARG A 260 23.83 -15.76 -11.21
CA ARG A 260 24.23 -14.60 -12.01
C ARG A 260 25.59 -14.02 -11.61
N SER A 261 26.30 -14.65 -10.67
CA SER A 261 27.58 -14.16 -10.16
C SER A 261 28.80 -14.73 -10.88
N GLU A 262 28.64 -15.25 -12.10
CA GLU A 262 29.79 -15.50 -12.98
C GLU A 262 30.12 -14.22 -13.76
N PRO A 263 31.40 -13.81 -13.80
CA PRO A 263 31.84 -12.56 -14.43
C PRO A 263 31.65 -12.54 -15.95
#